data_AF-E4Z761-F1
#
_entry.id   AF-E4Z761-F1
#
_cell.length_a   1.000
_cell.length_b   1.000
_cell.length_c   1.000
_cell.angle_alpha   90.00
_cell.angle_beta   90.00
_cell.angle_gamma   90.00
#
_symmetry.space_group_name_H-M   'P 1'
#
loop_
_entity.id
_entity.type
_entity.pdbx_description
1 polymer ?
#
loop_
_entity_poly.entity_id
_entity_poly.type
_entity_poly.pdbx_seq_one_letter_code
_entity_poly.pdbx_strand_id
1 'polypeptide(L)'
;SAWIYAGNLSYKLTEGDILAVFSQFGEISNVNLVRDRETGTSKGFCFICYEDQRSTILAVDNFNGMELCNRPVRVDHVEEYKVPKIHDDMEPEIKKLKIEGVGPKTPEPSDSEEELPDIDAIRDHRKNKVKQEKEKRKEKEKRLQREFRCSLALFRAAEGKSRRQSRRFTMSLPPEQQITNFLKENPLVCSILEDDVEKMENILESNPNLNVSKQDNHKQTPLHYAAFIGNENTCVTLIRHGAQIDVKDNIGLTPLHRACAADRAQAVEVLIEASHD
;
A
#
# COMPACT_ATOMS: atom_id res chain seq x y z
N SER A 1 -12.74 -3.50 -12.02
CA SER A 1 -13.57 -2.44 -11.38
C SER A 1 -14.55 -1.89 -12.41
N ALA A 2 -15.70 -1.39 -11.96
CA ALA A 2 -16.72 -0.83 -12.86
C ALA A 2 -16.48 0.64 -13.23
N TRP A 3 -15.34 1.21 -12.82
CA TRP A 3 -15.01 2.63 -12.97
C TRP A 3 -13.95 2.85 -14.05
N ILE A 4 -14.16 3.91 -14.83
CA ILE A 4 -13.19 4.46 -15.78
C ILE A 4 -12.92 5.93 -15.46
N TYR A 5 -11.71 6.37 -15.80
CA TYR A 5 -11.27 7.75 -15.77
C TYR A 5 -11.29 8.28 -17.20
N ALA A 6 -11.87 9.45 -17.42
CA ALA A 6 -11.77 10.17 -18.69
C ALA A 6 -11.19 11.56 -18.43
N GLY A 7 -10.03 11.85 -19.03
CA GLY A 7 -9.27 13.07 -18.85
C GLY A 7 -9.04 13.82 -20.16
N ASN A 8 -8.50 15.04 -20.04
CA ASN A 8 -8.28 15.97 -21.15
C ASN A 8 -9.58 16.41 -21.86
N LEU A 9 -10.69 16.41 -21.13
CA LEU A 9 -11.99 16.87 -21.61
C LEU A 9 -12.01 18.40 -21.72
N SER A 10 -12.78 18.91 -22.69
CA SER A 10 -13.02 20.35 -22.84
C SER A 10 -13.82 20.92 -21.65
N TYR A 11 -13.45 22.13 -21.21
CA TYR A 11 -14.10 22.80 -20.09
C TYR A 11 -15.58 23.16 -20.34
N LYS A 12 -15.98 23.18 -21.62
CA LYS A 12 -17.35 23.48 -22.04
C LYS A 12 -18.28 22.28 -21.95
N LEU A 13 -17.75 21.07 -21.78
CA LEU A 13 -18.55 19.85 -21.73
C LEU A 13 -19.29 19.75 -20.41
N THR A 14 -20.54 19.33 -20.50
CA THR A 14 -21.42 19.04 -19.38
C THR A 14 -21.47 17.53 -19.08
N GLU A 15 -22.00 17.17 -17.91
CA GLU A 15 -22.24 15.76 -17.57
C GLU A 15 -23.19 15.07 -18.56
N GLY A 16 -24.16 15.81 -19.11
CA GLY A 16 -25.06 15.32 -20.13
C GLY A 16 -24.35 14.96 -21.44
N ASP A 17 -23.40 15.79 -21.88
CA ASP A 17 -22.61 15.51 -23.09
C ASP A 17 -21.75 14.27 -22.91
N ILE A 18 -21.17 14.10 -21.72
CA ILE A 18 -20.36 12.91 -21.37
C ILE A 18 -21.25 11.67 -21.35
N LEU A 19 -22.42 11.73 -20.73
CA LEU A 19 -23.39 10.63 -20.73
C LEU A 19 -23.81 10.25 -22.15
N ALA A 20 -24.11 11.23 -23.00
CA ALA A 20 -24.51 10.98 -24.38
C ALA A 20 -23.42 10.24 -25.16
N VAL A 21 -22.16 10.61 -24.97
CA VAL A 21 -21.03 10.03 -25.67
C VAL A 21 -20.66 8.64 -25.14
N PHE A 22 -20.65 8.46 -23.82
CA PHE A 22 -20.19 7.21 -23.21
C PHE A 22 -21.29 6.14 -23.08
N SER A 23 -22.57 6.52 -23.15
CA SER A 23 -23.69 5.56 -23.09
C SER A 23 -23.71 4.54 -24.24
N GLN A 24 -23.02 4.84 -25.35
CA GLN A 24 -22.90 3.91 -26.47
C GLN A 24 -22.14 2.63 -26.13
N PHE A 25 -21.34 2.63 -25.06
CA PHE A 25 -20.53 1.48 -24.64
C PHE A 25 -21.21 0.61 -23.56
N GLY A 26 -22.32 1.08 -22.99
CA GLY A 26 -23.10 0.34 -22.00
C GLY A 26 -23.89 1.24 -21.06
N GLU A 27 -24.66 0.62 -20.17
CA GLU A 27 -25.47 1.32 -19.18
C GLU A 27 -24.59 1.96 -18.10
N ILE A 28 -24.77 3.28 -17.91
CA ILE A 28 -23.98 4.08 -16.98
C ILE A 28 -24.75 4.21 -15.67
N SER A 29 -24.18 3.68 -14.59
CA SER A 29 -24.74 3.78 -13.24
C SER A 29 -24.46 5.15 -12.60
N ASN A 30 -23.28 5.73 -12.84
CA ASN A 30 -22.90 7.00 -12.23
C ASN A 30 -21.87 7.77 -13.07
N VAL A 31 -21.99 9.11 -13.11
CA VAL A 31 -20.97 10.01 -13.69
C VAL A 31 -20.63 11.10 -12.69
N ASN A 32 -19.34 11.29 -12.49
CA ASN A 32 -18.80 12.36 -11.66
C ASN A 32 -17.84 13.23 -12.49
N LEU A 33 -18.35 14.33 -13.05
CA LEU A 33 -17.52 15.36 -13.66
C LEU A 33 -16.94 16.25 -12.57
N VAL A 34 -15.62 16.23 -12.42
CA VAL A 34 -14.98 17.02 -11.37
C VAL A 34 -14.99 18.48 -11.77
N ARG A 35 -15.58 19.31 -10.90
CA ARG A 35 -15.67 20.75 -11.07
C ARG A 35 -14.89 21.46 -9.97
N ASP A 36 -14.47 22.67 -10.29
CA ASP A 36 -13.87 23.56 -9.31
C ASP A 36 -14.94 24.13 -8.37
N ARG A 37 -14.60 24.25 -7.09
CA ARG A 37 -15.57 24.56 -6.03
C ARG A 37 -16.01 26.03 -6.07
N GLU A 38 -15.07 26.91 -6.42
CA GLU A 38 -15.29 28.36 -6.39
C GLU A 38 -15.93 28.85 -7.69
N THR A 39 -15.52 28.28 -8.82
CA THR A 39 -15.95 28.75 -10.15
C THR A 39 -17.03 27.89 -10.78
N GLY A 40 -17.27 26.66 -10.28
CA GLY A 40 -18.20 25.70 -10.88
C GLY A 40 -17.79 25.17 -12.26
N THR A 41 -16.64 25.63 -12.76
CA THR A 41 -16.07 25.23 -14.05
C THR A 41 -15.57 23.80 -13.96
N SER A 42 -15.68 23.03 -15.04
CA SER A 42 -15.16 21.66 -15.06
C SER A 42 -13.63 21.67 -15.01
N LYS A 43 -13.02 20.66 -14.39
CA LYS A 43 -11.56 20.50 -14.34
C LYS A 43 -11.00 19.76 -15.56
N GLY A 44 -11.86 19.41 -16.52
CA GLY A 44 -11.47 18.68 -17.73
C GLY A 44 -11.23 17.18 -17.50
N PHE A 45 -11.76 16.61 -16.43
CA PHE A 45 -11.77 15.17 -16.22
C PHE A 45 -13.00 14.70 -15.45
N CYS A 46 -13.43 13.47 -15.71
CA CYS A 46 -14.55 12.83 -15.04
C CYS A 46 -14.26 11.36 -14.72
N PHE A 47 -15.07 10.82 -13.82
CA PHE A 47 -15.12 9.40 -13.51
C PHE A 47 -16.48 8.85 -13.89
N ILE A 48 -16.49 7.72 -14.60
CA ILE A 48 -17.72 7.10 -15.09
C ILE A 48 -17.77 5.68 -14.52
N CYS A 49 -18.91 5.31 -13.96
CA CYS A 49 -19.20 3.97 -13.49
C CYS A 49 -20.20 3.33 -14.45
N TYR A 50 -19.81 2.24 -15.08
CA TYR A 50 -20.75 1.38 -15.79
C TYR A 50 -21.40 0.39 -14.82
N GLU A 51 -22.54 -0.15 -15.21
CA GLU A 51 -23.13 -1.30 -14.52
C GLU A 51 -22.28 -2.56 -14.72
N ASP A 52 -21.79 -2.76 -15.95
CA ASP A 52 -21.02 -3.93 -16.35
C ASP A 52 -19.52 -3.67 -16.51
N GLN A 53 -18.71 -4.65 -16.12
CA GLN A 53 -17.26 -4.61 -16.35
C GLN A 53 -16.88 -4.75 -17.84
N ARG A 54 -17.73 -5.37 -18.68
CA ARG A 54 -17.44 -5.45 -20.12
C ARG A 54 -17.52 -4.08 -20.78
N SER A 55 -18.47 -3.25 -20.35
CA SER A 55 -18.67 -1.88 -20.83
C SER A 55 -17.48 -0.98 -20.49
N THR A 56 -16.82 -1.20 -19.34
CA THR A 56 -15.61 -0.43 -18.99
C THR A 56 -14.45 -0.73 -19.94
N ILE A 57 -14.25 -2.00 -20.31
CA ILE A 57 -13.19 -2.44 -21.23
C ILE A 57 -13.46 -1.86 -22.63
N LEU A 58 -14.70 -2.00 -23.13
CA LEU A 58 -15.08 -1.44 -24.43
C LEU A 58 -14.92 0.08 -24.48
N ALA A 59 -15.27 0.80 -23.42
CA ALA A 59 -15.11 2.24 -23.37
C ALA A 59 -13.64 2.67 -23.35
N VAL A 60 -12.77 1.96 -22.61
CA VAL A 60 -11.33 2.27 -22.57
C VAL A 60 -10.68 1.97 -23.92
N ASP A 61 -10.91 0.79 -24.48
CA ASP A 61 -10.24 0.35 -25.72
C ASP A 61 -10.66 1.20 -26.94
N ASN A 62 -11.93 1.61 -27.00
CA ASN A 62 -12.45 2.33 -28.17
C ASN A 62 -12.39 3.86 -28.02
N PHE A 63 -12.42 4.41 -26.81
CA PHE A 63 -12.51 5.86 -26.59
C PHE A 63 -11.18 6.50 -26.20
N ASN A 64 -10.18 5.71 -25.77
CA ASN A 64 -8.87 6.25 -25.46
C ASN A 64 -8.16 6.73 -26.74
N GLY A 65 -7.77 8.01 -26.76
CA GLY A 65 -7.14 8.66 -27.90
C GLY A 65 -8.12 9.24 -28.93
N MET A 66 -9.43 9.11 -28.73
CA MET A 66 -10.41 9.76 -29.61
C MET A 66 -10.49 11.27 -29.37
N GLU A 67 -10.76 12.04 -30.43
CA GLU A 67 -10.86 13.50 -30.33
C GLU A 67 -12.27 13.94 -29.95
N LEU A 68 -12.39 14.67 -28.84
CA LEU A 68 -13.61 15.33 -28.42
C LEU A 68 -13.36 16.84 -28.37
N CYS A 69 -14.13 17.61 -29.14
CA CYS A 69 -13.92 19.06 -29.29
C CYS A 69 -12.47 19.43 -29.69
N ASN A 70 -11.89 18.71 -30.66
CA ASN A 70 -10.51 18.88 -31.14
C ASN A 70 -9.43 18.69 -30.05
N ARG A 71 -9.73 17.86 -29.05
CA ARG A 71 -8.77 17.46 -28.01
C ARG A 71 -8.78 15.94 -27.87
N PRO A 72 -7.62 15.28 -27.87
CA PRO A 72 -7.56 13.84 -27.66
C PRO A 72 -7.94 13.54 -26.20
N VAL A 73 -8.97 12.73 -26.01
CA VAL A 73 -9.45 12.29 -24.70
C VAL A 73 -8.61 11.10 -24.25
N ARG A 74 -8.19 11.11 -22.99
CA ARG A 74 -7.50 9.97 -22.37
C ARG A 74 -8.50 9.19 -21.53
N VAL A 75 -8.64 7.90 -21.79
CA VAL A 75 -9.54 7.03 -21.02
C VAL A 75 -8.76 5.85 -20.44
N ASP A 76 -8.85 5.65 -19.13
CA ASP A 76 -8.11 4.61 -18.40
C ASP A 76 -9.02 3.88 -17.40
N HIS A 77 -8.67 2.64 -17.06
CA HIS A 77 -9.32 1.90 -15.99
C HIS A 77 -8.97 2.47 -14.61
N VAL A 78 -9.96 2.47 -13.70
CA VAL A 78 -9.76 2.90 -12.32
C VAL A 78 -10.00 1.72 -11.39
N GLU A 79 -8.94 1.13 -10.85
CA GLU A 79 -9.02 -0.03 -9.95
C GLU A 79 -9.75 0.29 -8.63
N GLU A 80 -9.42 1.43 -8.03
CA GLU A 80 -10.01 1.91 -6.77
C GLU A 80 -10.54 3.34 -6.91
N TYR A 81 -11.83 3.48 -7.23
CA TYR A 81 -12.46 4.79 -7.23
C TYR A 81 -12.73 5.29 -5.80
N LYS A 82 -12.23 6.50 -5.49
CA LYS A 82 -12.47 7.17 -4.22
C LYS A 82 -13.54 8.24 -4.42
N VAL A 83 -14.73 8.00 -3.85
CA VAL A 83 -15.82 8.98 -3.85
C VAL A 83 -15.32 10.29 -3.21
N PRO A 84 -15.56 11.45 -3.83
CA PRO A 84 -15.20 12.74 -3.27
C PRO A 84 -15.73 12.91 -1.84
N LYS A 85 -14.90 13.46 -0.95
CA LYS A 85 -15.30 13.73 0.43
C LYS A 85 -16.29 14.90 0.46
N ILE A 86 -17.43 14.71 1.12
CA ILE A 86 -18.41 15.78 1.37
C ILE A 86 -17.83 16.63 2.50
N HIS A 87 -17.52 17.90 2.21
CA HIS A 87 -17.16 18.88 3.22
C HIS A 87 -18.43 19.56 3.78
N ASP A 88 -18.38 20.02 5.03
CA ASP A 88 -19.56 20.50 5.76
C ASP A 88 -20.09 21.86 5.26
N ASP A 89 -19.30 22.63 4.50
CA ASP A 89 -19.73 23.89 3.87
C ASP A 89 -20.50 23.68 2.55
N MET A 90 -21.33 22.63 2.50
CA MET A 90 -22.26 22.37 1.40
C MET A 90 -23.67 22.74 1.85
N GLU A 91 -24.34 23.58 1.06
CA GLU A 91 -25.72 24.01 1.31
C GLU A 91 -26.64 22.77 1.49
N PRO A 92 -27.52 22.75 2.51
CA PRO A 92 -28.26 21.56 2.92
C PRO A 92 -29.15 20.98 1.80
N GLU A 93 -29.65 21.82 0.89
CA GLU A 93 -30.37 21.39 -0.31
C GLU A 93 -29.49 20.62 -1.29
N ILE A 94 -28.25 21.05 -1.52
CA ILE A 94 -27.30 20.35 -2.41
C ILE A 94 -26.91 19.00 -1.80
N LYS A 95 -26.79 18.95 -0.46
CA LYS A 95 -26.55 17.71 0.29
C LYS A 95 -27.75 16.75 0.14
N LYS A 96 -28.97 17.27 0.22
CA LYS A 96 -30.22 16.50 0.07
C LYS A 96 -30.42 15.99 -1.36
N LEU A 97 -30.23 16.84 -2.38
CA LEU A 97 -30.33 16.47 -3.80
C LEU A 97 -29.27 15.44 -4.22
N LYS A 98 -28.07 15.47 -3.63
CA LYS A 98 -27.04 14.43 -3.82
C LYS A 98 -27.40 13.08 -3.19
N ILE A 99 -28.24 13.07 -2.16
CA ILE A 99 -28.68 11.86 -1.48
C ILE A 99 -29.94 11.30 -2.16
N GLU A 100 -30.89 12.15 -2.51
CA GLU A 100 -32.18 11.77 -3.10
C GLU A 100 -32.09 11.50 -4.62
N GLY A 101 -31.07 12.02 -5.31
CA GLY A 101 -30.98 11.97 -6.77
C GLY A 101 -31.97 12.93 -7.44
N VAL A 102 -31.76 13.23 -8.73
CA VAL A 102 -32.57 14.19 -9.52
C VAL A 102 -33.53 13.46 -10.48
N GLY A 103 -33.65 12.13 -10.36
CA GLY A 103 -34.53 11.33 -11.20
C GLY A 103 -36.02 11.57 -10.88
N PRO A 104 -36.92 11.54 -11.88
CA PRO A 104 -38.36 11.54 -11.61
C PRO A 104 -38.69 10.32 -10.75
N LYS A 105 -39.28 10.55 -9.57
CA LYS A 105 -39.73 9.46 -8.70
C LYS A 105 -40.84 8.70 -9.42
N THR A 106 -40.58 7.46 -9.80
CA THR A 106 -41.61 6.56 -10.32
C THR A 106 -42.66 6.33 -9.23
N PRO A 107 -43.97 6.40 -9.54
CA PRO A 107 -45.00 6.10 -8.56
C PRO A 107 -44.82 4.66 -8.06
N GLU A 108 -44.91 4.49 -6.74
CA GLU A 108 -44.55 3.24 -6.08
C GLU A 108 -45.46 2.08 -6.51
N PRO A 109 -44.91 0.88 -6.77
CA PRO A 109 -45.72 -0.30 -7.00
C PRO A 109 -46.30 -0.79 -5.67
N SER A 110 -47.58 -1.16 -5.71
CA SER A 110 -48.32 -1.76 -4.61
C SER A 110 -47.70 -3.07 -4.13
N ASP A 111 -47.43 -3.14 -2.83
CA ASP A 111 -47.36 -4.30 -1.94
C ASP A 111 -46.80 -5.61 -2.50
N SER A 112 -45.48 -5.78 -2.30
CA SER A 112 -44.92 -7.07 -1.88
C SER A 112 -43.61 -6.81 -1.15
N GLU A 113 -43.61 -7.08 0.16
CA GLU A 113 -42.45 -7.02 1.05
C GLU A 113 -41.36 -8.00 0.57
N GLU A 114 -40.41 -7.53 -0.22
CA GLU A 114 -39.06 -8.09 -0.23
C GLU A 114 -38.17 -7.16 0.59
N GLU A 115 -37.73 -7.64 1.75
CA GLU A 115 -36.73 -6.96 2.58
C GLU A 115 -35.44 -6.79 1.77
N LEU A 116 -35.28 -5.61 1.16
CA LEU A 116 -34.02 -5.18 0.58
C LEU A 116 -33.00 -4.97 1.73
N PRO A 117 -31.79 -5.54 1.62
CA PRO A 117 -30.81 -5.44 2.68
C PRO A 117 -30.35 -3.99 2.85
N ASP A 118 -30.36 -3.53 4.11
CA ASP A 118 -30.04 -2.17 4.52
C ASP A 118 -28.64 -1.74 4.03
N ILE A 119 -28.63 -0.88 3.00
CA ILE A 119 -27.42 -0.45 2.27
C ILE A 119 -26.49 0.33 3.19
N ASP A 120 -27.04 1.03 4.19
CA ASP A 120 -26.26 1.75 5.19
C ASP A 120 -25.59 0.78 6.18
N ALA A 121 -26.26 -0.31 6.54
CA ALA A 121 -25.66 -1.39 7.33
C ALA A 121 -24.50 -2.06 6.58
N ILE A 122 -24.61 -2.29 5.26
CA ILE A 122 -23.54 -2.86 4.41
C ILE A 122 -22.36 -1.88 4.28
N ARG A 123 -22.64 -0.58 4.10
CA ARG A 123 -21.63 0.49 3.99
C ARG A 123 -20.86 0.66 5.29
N ASP A 124 -21.55 0.63 6.43
CA ASP A 124 -20.92 0.70 7.75
C ASP A 124 -20.18 -0.58 8.09
N HIS A 125 -20.67 -1.76 7.68
CA HIS A 125 -19.92 -3.00 7.78
C HIS A 125 -18.61 -2.94 6.97
N ARG A 126 -18.63 -2.41 5.74
CA ARG A 126 -17.41 -2.25 4.93
C ARG A 126 -16.43 -1.25 5.53
N LYS A 127 -16.90 -0.08 5.99
CA LYS A 127 -16.05 0.92 6.66
C LYS A 127 -15.45 0.38 7.95
N ASN A 128 -16.24 -0.31 8.77
CA ASN A 128 -15.77 -0.95 9.99
C ASN A 128 -14.80 -2.09 9.70
N LYS A 129 -15.03 -2.88 8.66
CA LYS A 129 -14.11 -3.95 8.23
C LYS A 129 -12.76 -3.39 7.77
N VAL A 130 -12.74 -2.34 6.95
CA VAL A 130 -11.50 -1.67 6.50
C VAL A 130 -10.77 -0.98 7.66
N LYS A 131 -11.52 -0.31 8.56
CA LYS A 131 -10.94 0.33 9.75
C LYS A 131 -10.35 -0.70 10.71
N GLN A 132 -11.07 -1.79 10.99
CA GLN A 132 -10.56 -2.91 11.79
C GLN A 132 -9.37 -3.58 11.13
N GLU A 133 -9.34 -3.75 9.82
CA GLU A 133 -8.20 -4.38 9.13
C GLU A 133 -6.96 -3.47 9.16
N LYS A 134 -7.14 -2.16 9.00
CA LYS A 134 -6.07 -1.16 9.14
C LYS A 134 -5.56 -1.06 10.58
N GLU A 135 -6.44 -1.11 11.57
CA GLU A 135 -6.08 -1.15 12.98
C GLU A 135 -5.38 -2.46 13.34
N LYS A 136 -5.88 -3.62 12.87
CA LYS A 136 -5.21 -4.93 13.03
C LYS A 136 -3.84 -4.95 12.37
N ARG A 137 -3.66 -4.34 11.18
CA ARG A 137 -2.35 -4.21 10.53
C ARG A 137 -1.40 -3.34 11.35
N LYS A 138 -1.85 -2.16 11.80
CA LYS A 138 -1.06 -1.26 12.66
C LYS A 138 -0.72 -1.87 14.02
N GLU A 139 -1.65 -2.62 14.60
CA GLU A 139 -1.45 -3.32 15.88
C GLU A 139 -0.48 -4.49 15.70
N LYS A 140 -0.61 -5.26 14.61
CA LYS A 140 0.33 -6.33 14.25
C LYS A 140 1.72 -5.78 13.99
N GLU A 141 1.84 -4.63 13.34
CA GLU A 141 3.09 -3.91 13.12
C GLU A 141 3.72 -3.42 14.43
N LYS A 142 2.93 -2.79 15.33
CA LYS A 142 3.38 -2.39 16.67
C LYS A 142 3.77 -3.59 17.54
N ARG A 143 3.05 -4.71 17.42
CA ARG A 143 3.35 -5.96 18.11
C ARG A 143 4.66 -6.54 17.62
N LEU A 144 4.90 -6.56 16.30
CA LEU A 144 6.16 -7.00 15.72
C LEU A 144 7.32 -6.09 16.15
N GLN A 145 7.13 -4.77 16.16
CA GLN A 145 8.13 -3.83 16.69
C GLN A 145 8.46 -4.10 18.17
N ARG A 146 7.47 -4.48 18.98
CA ARG A 146 7.67 -4.86 20.39
C ARG A 146 8.36 -6.20 20.52
N GLU A 147 7.92 -7.22 19.79
CA GLU A 147 8.50 -8.57 19.79
C GLU A 147 9.97 -8.54 19.33
N PHE A 148 10.28 -7.74 18.31
CA PHE A 148 11.65 -7.56 17.81
C PHE A 148 12.52 -6.71 18.75
N ARG A 149 11.97 -5.63 19.36
CA ARG A 149 12.68 -4.89 20.43
C ARG A 149 12.96 -5.78 21.65
N CYS A 150 12.04 -6.67 21.99
CA CYS A 150 12.21 -7.62 23.08
C CYS A 150 13.27 -8.68 22.73
N SER A 151 13.26 -9.19 21.49
CA SER A 151 14.28 -10.09 20.96
C SER A 151 15.68 -9.46 20.98
N LEU A 152 15.81 -8.20 20.55
CA LEU A 152 17.06 -7.45 20.60
C LEU A 152 17.53 -7.16 22.04
N ALA A 153 16.58 -6.89 22.94
CA ALA A 153 16.89 -6.70 24.37
C ALA A 153 17.34 -8.00 25.05
N LEU A 154 16.72 -9.14 24.71
CA LEU A 154 17.12 -10.47 25.16
C LEU A 154 18.50 -10.87 24.61
N PHE A 155 18.80 -10.51 23.37
CA PHE A 155 20.12 -10.70 22.76
C PHE A 155 21.21 -9.91 23.50
N ARG A 156 20.99 -8.60 23.72
CA ARG A 156 21.91 -7.76 24.53
C ARG A 156 22.08 -8.27 25.97
N ALA A 157 21.02 -8.87 26.55
CA ALA A 157 21.09 -9.46 27.88
C ALA A 157 21.87 -10.79 27.91
N ALA A 158 21.91 -11.54 26.80
CA ALA A 158 22.70 -12.76 26.66
C ALA A 158 24.21 -12.45 26.53
N GLU A 159 24.57 -11.37 25.82
CA GLU A 159 25.96 -10.91 25.68
C GLU A 159 26.51 -10.22 26.94
N GLY A 160 25.63 -9.69 27.79
CA GLY A 160 25.99 -9.09 29.08
C GLY A 160 26.61 -10.04 30.11
N LYS A 161 26.78 -11.33 29.80
CA LYS A 161 27.42 -12.31 30.70
C LYS A 161 28.64 -12.98 30.08
N SER A 162 29.70 -12.20 29.98
CA SER A 162 31.05 -12.76 30.12
C SER A 162 31.85 -11.96 31.15
N ARG A 163 31.59 -12.25 32.43
CA ARG A 163 32.57 -12.32 33.54
C ARG A 163 31.86 -12.66 34.86
N ARG A 164 31.65 -13.95 35.11
CA ARG A 164 31.98 -14.66 36.38
C ARG A 164 31.31 -16.04 36.42
N GLN A 165 32.18 -17.05 36.26
CA GLN A 165 32.15 -18.39 36.83
C GLN A 165 30.82 -19.14 37.00
N SER A 166 30.74 -20.27 36.27
CA SER A 166 30.45 -21.61 36.80
C SER A 166 29.34 -21.73 37.85
N ARG A 167 28.19 -22.31 37.45
CA ARG A 167 27.60 -23.47 38.13
C ARG A 167 26.37 -24.01 37.40
N ARG A 168 26.34 -25.35 37.33
CA ARG A 168 25.23 -26.25 36.97
C ARG A 168 23.85 -25.68 37.34
N PHE A 169 22.93 -25.70 36.39
CA PHE A 169 21.54 -26.14 36.63
C PHE A 169 20.93 -26.57 35.29
N THR A 170 20.83 -27.89 35.10
CA THR A 170 19.99 -28.50 34.07
C THR A 170 18.53 -28.32 34.47
N MET A 171 17.65 -27.83 33.59
CA MET A 171 16.21 -28.17 33.55
C MET A 171 15.56 -27.61 32.28
N SER A 172 14.95 -28.52 31.52
CA SER A 172 13.90 -28.36 30.49
C SER A 172 13.97 -27.16 29.53
N LEU A 173 14.39 -27.46 28.30
CA LEU A 173 14.44 -26.60 27.10
C LEU A 173 13.04 -26.15 26.62
N PRO A 174 12.76 -24.83 26.52
CA PRO A 174 11.60 -24.28 25.81
C PRO A 174 11.87 -24.15 24.29
N PRO A 175 10.88 -23.72 23.47
CA PRO A 175 10.94 -23.71 21.99
C PRO A 175 11.88 -22.64 21.38
N GLU A 176 12.97 -22.32 22.09
CA GLU A 176 14.01 -21.35 21.78
C GLU A 176 14.99 -21.86 20.70
N GLN A 177 14.90 -23.12 20.29
CA GLN A 177 15.79 -23.73 19.29
C GLN A 177 15.49 -23.35 17.83
N GLN A 178 14.31 -22.80 17.51
CA GLN A 178 14.02 -22.38 16.14
C GLN A 178 14.67 -21.02 15.79
N ILE A 179 14.81 -20.14 16.78
CA ILE A 179 15.44 -18.81 16.61
C ILE A 179 16.97 -18.96 16.52
N THR A 180 17.56 -19.90 17.26
CA THR A 180 19.02 -20.13 17.26
C THR A 180 19.52 -20.85 16.00
N ASN A 181 18.69 -21.67 15.35
CA ASN A 181 19.04 -22.27 14.06
C ASN A 181 19.02 -21.24 12.93
N PHE A 182 18.09 -20.30 12.96
CA PHE A 182 17.95 -19.26 11.94
C PHE A 182 19.14 -18.26 11.91
N LEU A 183 19.64 -17.87 13.09
CA LEU A 183 20.84 -17.04 13.23
C LEU A 183 22.12 -17.79 12.84
N LYS A 184 22.13 -19.12 12.94
CA LYS A 184 23.24 -19.97 12.43
C LYS A 184 23.25 -20.09 10.91
N GLU A 185 22.09 -19.99 10.26
CA GLU A 185 21.95 -20.21 8.81
C GLU A 185 22.42 -19.03 7.96
N ASN A 186 22.53 -17.82 8.52
CA ASN A 186 23.01 -16.63 7.79
C ASN A 186 23.91 -15.76 8.69
N PRO A 187 25.22 -16.07 8.80
CA PRO A 187 26.17 -15.33 9.64
C PRO A 187 26.25 -13.84 9.28
N LEU A 188 25.98 -13.49 8.01
CA LEU A 188 25.92 -12.11 7.52
C LEU A 188 24.80 -11.29 8.19
N VAL A 189 23.63 -11.89 8.43
CA VAL A 189 22.51 -11.15 9.07
C VAL A 189 22.82 -10.90 10.55
N CYS A 190 23.50 -11.84 11.22
CA CYS A 190 23.94 -11.67 12.60
C CYS A 190 24.91 -10.49 12.74
N SER A 191 25.92 -10.37 11.87
CA SER A 191 26.85 -9.25 11.91
C SER A 191 26.16 -7.90 11.67
N ILE A 192 25.15 -7.87 10.79
CA ILE A 192 24.33 -6.66 10.56
C ILE A 192 23.57 -6.28 11.83
N LEU A 193 22.90 -7.24 12.49
CA LEU A 193 22.15 -7.01 13.73
C LEU A 193 23.04 -6.58 14.91
N GLU A 194 24.27 -7.06 14.97
CA GLU A 194 25.30 -6.65 15.92
C GLU A 194 25.88 -5.26 15.64
N ASP A 195 25.61 -4.70 14.45
CA ASP A 195 26.23 -3.48 13.94
C ASP A 195 27.75 -3.56 13.81
N ASP A 196 28.24 -4.75 13.44
CA ASP A 196 29.67 -5.01 13.28
C ASP A 196 30.03 -4.98 11.79
N VAL A 197 30.38 -3.78 11.32
CA VAL A 197 30.73 -3.53 9.93
C VAL A 197 31.97 -4.32 9.52
N GLU A 198 32.98 -4.41 10.39
CA GLU A 198 34.23 -5.13 10.11
C GLU A 198 33.99 -6.64 9.97
N LYS A 199 33.20 -7.24 10.86
CA LYS A 199 32.84 -8.66 10.71
C LYS A 199 32.05 -8.92 9.43
N MET A 200 31.12 -8.04 9.10
CA MET A 200 30.30 -8.16 7.90
C MET A 200 31.17 -8.08 6.62
N GLU A 201 32.09 -7.13 6.54
CA GLU A 201 33.04 -7.00 5.43
C GLU A 201 33.94 -8.25 5.32
N ASN A 202 34.50 -8.72 6.44
CA ASN A 202 35.30 -9.95 6.45
C ASN A 202 34.51 -11.18 5.93
N ILE A 203 33.22 -11.30 6.24
CA ILE A 203 32.36 -12.39 5.77
C ILE A 203 32.12 -12.29 4.25
N LEU A 204 31.89 -11.07 3.75
CA LEU A 204 31.69 -10.80 2.32
C LEU A 204 32.98 -11.06 1.52
N GLU A 205 34.12 -10.60 2.02
CA GLU A 205 35.44 -10.81 1.40
C GLU A 205 35.84 -12.29 1.40
N SER A 206 35.58 -13.00 2.49
CA SER A 206 35.89 -14.43 2.61
C SER A 206 35.02 -15.31 1.71
N ASN A 207 33.84 -14.82 1.31
CA ASN A 207 32.87 -15.58 0.51
C ASN A 207 32.33 -14.76 -0.67
N PRO A 208 33.09 -14.64 -1.77
CA PRO A 208 32.68 -13.84 -2.94
C PRO A 208 31.45 -14.38 -3.67
N ASN A 209 31.07 -15.64 -3.44
CA ASN A 209 29.85 -16.25 -3.99
C ASN A 209 28.63 -16.15 -3.05
N LEU A 210 28.74 -15.41 -1.95
CA LEU A 210 27.65 -15.29 -0.98
C LEU A 210 26.52 -14.47 -1.59
N ASN A 211 25.34 -15.09 -1.71
CA ASN A 211 24.16 -14.41 -2.23
C ASN A 211 23.61 -13.44 -1.17
N VAL A 212 23.98 -12.16 -1.27
CA VAL A 212 23.50 -11.06 -0.41
C VAL A 212 22.02 -10.74 -0.58
N SER A 213 21.37 -11.28 -1.61
CA SER A 213 19.92 -11.17 -1.84
C SER A 213 19.13 -12.35 -1.25
N LYS A 214 19.80 -13.32 -0.61
CA LYS A 214 19.14 -14.50 -0.06
C LYS A 214 18.06 -14.08 0.93
N GLN A 215 16.86 -14.56 0.65
CA GLN A 215 15.69 -14.31 1.46
C GLN A 215 15.61 -15.31 2.62
N ASP A 216 15.12 -14.83 3.75
CA ASP A 216 14.80 -15.66 4.88
C ASP A 216 13.39 -16.30 4.80
N ASN A 217 12.99 -17.00 5.87
CA ASN A 217 11.65 -17.57 6.00
C ASN A 217 10.54 -16.50 5.98
N HIS A 218 10.88 -15.24 6.28
CA HIS A 218 10.00 -14.07 6.20
C HIS A 218 10.11 -13.30 4.87
N LYS A 219 10.86 -13.82 3.89
CA LYS A 219 11.22 -13.16 2.62
C LYS A 219 11.99 -11.85 2.77
N GLN A 220 12.57 -11.60 3.94
CA GLN A 220 13.46 -10.49 4.24
C GLN A 220 14.85 -10.80 3.72
N THR A 221 15.47 -9.78 3.14
CA THR A 221 16.87 -9.82 2.71
C THR A 221 17.75 -9.17 3.78
N PRO A 222 19.08 -9.42 3.78
CA PRO A 222 20.04 -8.69 4.61
C PRO A 222 19.84 -7.16 4.57
N LEU A 223 19.50 -6.62 3.40
CA LEU A 223 19.24 -5.20 3.21
C LEU A 223 18.00 -4.70 3.98
N HIS A 224 16.98 -5.53 4.20
CA HIS A 224 15.84 -5.16 5.06
C HIS A 224 16.27 -4.95 6.52
N TYR A 225 17.20 -5.77 7.02
CA TYR A 225 17.74 -5.62 8.37
C TYR A 225 18.65 -4.39 8.48
N ALA A 226 19.55 -4.20 7.51
CA ALA A 226 20.42 -3.03 7.45
C ALA A 226 19.61 -1.71 7.40
N ALA A 227 18.56 -1.66 6.57
CA ALA A 227 17.65 -0.53 6.46
C ALA A 227 16.92 -0.21 7.78
N PHE A 228 16.55 -1.23 8.55
CA PHE A 228 15.89 -1.06 9.85
C PHE A 228 16.84 -0.53 10.94
N ILE A 229 18.07 -1.01 10.94
CA ILE A 229 19.11 -0.56 11.87
C ILE A 229 19.51 0.88 11.55
N GLY A 230 19.61 1.20 10.27
CA GLY A 230 19.82 2.56 9.78
C GLY A 230 21.28 2.93 9.55
N ASN A 231 22.18 1.94 9.48
CA ASN A 231 23.60 2.21 9.27
C ASN A 231 23.92 2.33 7.79
N GLU A 232 24.30 3.54 7.41
CA GLU A 232 24.67 3.95 6.07
C GLU A 232 25.71 3.01 5.45
N ASN A 233 26.84 2.82 6.13
CA ASN A 233 27.95 1.99 5.64
C ASN A 233 27.50 0.55 5.35
N THR A 234 26.63 -0.02 6.19
CA THR A 234 26.12 -1.38 5.97
C THR A 234 25.20 -1.48 4.75
N CYS A 235 24.39 -0.45 4.51
CA CYS A 235 23.53 -0.40 3.33
C CYS A 235 24.40 -0.25 2.06
N VAL A 236 25.37 0.66 2.08
CA VAL A 236 26.28 0.91 0.95
C VAL A 236 27.09 -0.34 0.60
N THR A 237 27.68 -1.02 1.59
CA THR A 237 28.49 -2.23 1.32
C THR A 237 27.65 -3.37 0.76
N LEU A 238 26.43 -3.59 1.27
CA LEU A 238 25.51 -4.59 0.73
C LEU A 238 25.10 -4.28 -0.71
N ILE A 239 24.80 -3.01 -1.02
CA ILE A 239 24.44 -2.56 -2.37
C ILE A 239 25.62 -2.78 -3.34
N ARG A 240 26.85 -2.43 -2.92
CA ARG A 240 28.08 -2.68 -3.71
C ARG A 240 28.30 -4.16 -4.04
N HIS A 241 27.88 -5.06 -3.15
CA HIS A 241 27.95 -6.50 -3.35
C HIS A 241 26.75 -7.09 -4.12
N GLY A 242 25.89 -6.25 -4.70
CA GLY A 242 24.77 -6.67 -5.56
C GLY A 242 23.49 -7.00 -4.80
N ALA A 243 23.26 -6.42 -3.62
CA ALA A 243 21.99 -6.57 -2.92
C ALA A 243 20.84 -5.92 -3.71
N GLN A 244 19.77 -6.68 -3.93
CA GLN A 244 18.57 -6.18 -4.60
C GLN A 244 17.77 -5.24 -3.67
N ILE A 245 17.47 -4.03 -4.17
CA ILE A 245 16.82 -2.95 -3.41
C ILE A 245 15.29 -3.07 -3.45
N ASP A 246 14.72 -3.60 -4.53
CA ASP A 246 13.27 -3.67 -4.75
C ASP A 246 12.60 -4.95 -4.23
N VAL A 247 13.33 -5.75 -3.44
CA VAL A 247 12.80 -7.01 -2.92
C VAL A 247 11.70 -6.74 -1.91
N LYS A 248 10.58 -7.44 -2.06
CA LYS A 248 9.45 -7.36 -1.14
C LYS A 248 9.49 -8.50 -0.12
N ASP A 249 9.30 -8.16 1.15
CA ASP A 249 9.10 -9.14 2.22
C ASP A 249 7.72 -9.81 2.14
N ASN A 250 7.43 -10.74 3.07
CA ASN A 250 6.13 -11.44 3.12
C ASN A 250 4.93 -10.52 3.33
N ILE A 251 5.14 -9.26 3.72
CA ILE A 251 4.09 -8.26 3.95
C ILE A 251 3.98 -7.32 2.73
N GLY A 252 4.89 -7.44 1.75
CA GLY A 252 4.96 -6.58 0.58
C GLY A 252 5.74 -5.29 0.81
N LEU A 253 6.48 -5.18 1.92
CA LEU A 253 7.32 -4.03 2.23
C LEU A 253 8.70 -4.21 1.59
N THR A 254 9.29 -3.09 1.19
CA THR A 254 10.66 -3.03 0.65
C THR A 254 11.63 -2.59 1.75
N PRO A 255 12.95 -2.74 1.57
CA PRO A 255 13.96 -2.19 2.48
C PRO A 255 13.73 -0.70 2.75
N LEU A 256 13.39 0.10 1.73
CA LEU A 256 13.08 1.51 1.88
C LEU A 256 11.88 1.75 2.81
N HIS A 257 10.80 0.97 2.65
CA HIS A 257 9.65 1.06 3.57
C HIS A 257 10.05 0.76 5.02
N ARG A 258 10.98 -0.18 5.24
CA ARG A 258 11.51 -0.49 6.58
C ARG A 258 12.37 0.64 7.15
N ALA A 259 13.20 1.28 6.33
CA ALA A 259 13.99 2.44 6.75
C ALA A 259 13.09 3.61 7.16
N CYS A 260 12.05 3.91 6.36
CA CYS A 260 11.05 4.93 6.67
C CYS A 260 10.26 4.61 7.96
N ALA A 261 9.86 3.35 8.14
CA ALA A 261 9.12 2.92 9.34
C ALA A 261 9.97 2.97 10.62
N ALA A 262 11.29 2.83 10.49
CA ALA A 262 12.25 2.91 11.58
C ALA A 262 12.84 4.32 11.79
N ASP A 263 12.39 5.32 11.01
CA ASP A 263 12.84 6.71 11.05
C ASP A 263 14.37 6.85 10.86
N ARG A 264 14.92 6.09 9.90
CA ARG A 264 16.36 6.04 9.61
C ARG A 264 16.72 6.92 8.40
N ALA A 265 16.83 8.23 8.64
CA ALA A 265 17.08 9.20 7.57
C ALA A 265 18.28 8.86 6.68
N GLN A 266 19.42 8.47 7.27
CA GLN A 266 20.65 8.14 6.53
C GLN A 266 20.48 6.92 5.62
N ALA A 267 19.84 5.85 6.11
CA ALA A 267 19.58 4.67 5.29
C ALA A 267 18.54 4.95 4.18
N VAL A 268 17.56 5.84 4.44
CA VAL A 268 16.60 6.29 3.42
C VAL A 268 17.33 7.02 2.30
N GLU A 269 18.25 7.93 2.63
CA GLU A 269 19.02 8.69 1.64
C GLU A 269 19.83 7.76 0.73
N VAL A 270 20.61 6.84 1.30
CA VAL A 270 21.38 5.84 0.52
C VAL A 270 20.50 4.97 -0.37
N LEU A 271 19.36 4.48 0.16
CA LEU A 271 18.46 3.62 -0.60
C LEU A 271 17.75 4.38 -1.73
N ILE A 272 17.50 5.68 -1.57
CA ILE A 272 16.95 6.54 -2.61
C ILE A 272 18.00 6.77 -3.69
N GLU A 273 19.23 7.14 -3.31
CA GLU A 273 20.34 7.32 -4.26
C GLU A 273 20.58 6.06 -5.09
N ALA A 274 20.66 4.91 -4.43
CA ALA A 274 20.89 3.63 -5.10
C ALA A 274 19.73 3.13 -5.96
N SER A 275 18.53 3.74 -5.87
CA SER A 275 17.40 3.41 -6.75
C SER A 275 17.29 4.31 -7.99
N HIS A 276 18.11 5.37 -8.08
CA HIS A 276 18.15 6.27 -9.22
C HIS A 276 19.22 5.90 -10.27
N ASP A 277 20.09 4.93 -9.98
CA ASP A 277 21.09 4.36 -10.89
C ASP A 277 20.56 3.10 -11.61
#